data_AF-A0A6A6ZJI3-F1
#
_entry.id   AF-A0A6A6ZJI3-F1
#
_cell.length_a   1.000
_cell.length_b   1.000
_cell.length_c   1.000
_cell.angle_alpha   90.00
_cell.angle_beta   90.00
_cell.angle_gamma   90.00
#
_symmetry.space_group_name_H-M   'P 1'
#
loop_
_entity.id
_entity.type
_entity.pdbx_description
1 polymer ?
#
loop_
_entity_poly.entity_id
_entity_poly.type
_entity_poly.pdbx_seq_one_letter_code
_entity_poly.pdbx_strand_id
1 'polypeptide(L)'
;VVYCHSKANCEHIAWELSCPYYHADVIDRADTLQQWLASDGGLIVATSALGTGVDFPGIVFILHVGMPWSAIDFAQESGRGGREGETVGSIVLADRLSVRRTLEQKPDDVNVQAMGDFLLATGCRRAQLSEFLDGRAIECSELESAANCDRCGEGVAECQNKQATTSREWQ
;
A
#
# COMPACT_ATOMS: atom_id res chain seq x y z
N VAL A 1 6.20 2.71 5.30
CA VAL A 1 6.44 3.31 3.97
C VAL A 1 5.15 3.86 3.43
N VAL A 2 5.17 5.07 2.86
CA VAL A 2 4.01 5.69 2.20
C VAL A 2 4.29 5.84 0.70
N TYR A 3 3.51 5.18 -0.15
CA TYR A 3 3.64 5.21 -1.60
C TYR A 3 2.71 6.26 -2.23
N CYS A 4 3.25 7.09 -3.11
CA CYS A 4 2.50 8.09 -3.87
C CYS A 4 2.80 8.01 -5.38
N HIS A 5 1.87 8.52 -6.20
CA HIS A 5 1.98 8.49 -7.66
C HIS A 5 2.92 9.53 -8.27
N SER A 6 3.11 10.68 -7.60
CA SER A 6 3.86 11.81 -8.13
C SER A 6 4.89 12.30 -7.12
N LYS A 7 5.99 12.85 -7.65
CA LYS A 7 7.06 13.46 -6.84
C LYS A 7 6.52 14.59 -5.98
N ALA A 8 5.67 15.44 -6.56
CA ALA A 8 4.99 16.52 -5.86
C ALA A 8 4.13 16.01 -4.68
N ASN A 9 3.40 14.91 -4.85
CA ASN A 9 2.64 14.32 -3.74
C ASN A 9 3.55 13.71 -2.68
N CYS A 10 4.69 13.12 -3.06
CA CYS A 10 5.66 12.63 -2.10
C CYS A 10 6.20 13.76 -1.22
N GLU A 11 6.65 14.86 -1.84
CA GLU A 11 7.17 16.03 -1.13
C GLU A 11 6.12 16.65 -0.20
N HIS A 12 4.89 16.82 -0.71
CA HIS A 12 3.80 17.38 0.08
C HIS A 12 3.43 16.51 1.30
N ILE A 13 3.25 15.21 1.10
CA ILE A 13 2.87 14.30 2.20
C ILE A 13 4.03 14.14 3.19
N ALA A 14 5.27 14.13 2.71
CA ALA A 14 6.44 14.09 3.59
C ALA A 14 6.55 15.34 4.47
N TRP A 15 6.21 16.51 3.92
CA TRP A 15 6.10 17.75 4.68
C TRP A 15 5.02 17.66 5.76
N GLU A 16 3.80 17.23 5.41
CA GLU A 16 2.69 17.06 6.36
C GLU A 16 3.04 16.08 7.49
N LEU A 17 3.69 14.96 7.15
CA LEU A 17 4.07 13.92 8.09
C LEU A 17 5.41 14.17 8.79
N SER A 18 6.09 15.28 8.48
CA SER A 18 7.41 15.61 9.01
C SER A 18 8.42 14.45 8.92
N CYS A 19 8.50 13.84 7.74
CA CYS A 19 9.32 12.66 7.50
C CYS A 19 10.09 12.75 6.16
N PRO A 20 11.15 11.94 5.94
CA PRO A 20 11.88 11.97 4.68
C PRO A 20 11.05 11.49 3.48
N TYR A 21 11.44 11.92 2.28
CA TYR A 21 10.91 11.40 1.03
C TYR A 21 11.99 10.85 0.09
N TYR A 22 11.57 9.96 -0.81
CA TYR A 22 12.43 9.29 -1.77
C TYR A 22 11.76 9.22 -3.15
N HIS A 23 12.39 9.85 -4.15
CA HIS A 23 12.01 9.72 -5.56
C HIS A 23 13.21 9.97 -6.47
N ALA A 24 13.03 9.77 -7.78
CA ALA A 24 14.11 9.82 -8.78
C ALA A 24 14.93 11.12 -8.76
N ASP A 25 14.32 12.27 -8.46
CA ASP A 25 14.97 13.60 -8.50
C ASP A 25 15.65 14.00 -7.17
N VAL A 26 15.60 13.14 -6.13
CA VAL A 26 16.33 13.41 -4.88
C VAL A 26 17.83 13.23 -5.14
N ILE A 27 18.61 14.29 -4.94
CA ILE A 27 20.07 14.31 -5.19
C ILE A 27 20.77 13.33 -4.24
N ASP A 28 20.50 13.42 -2.93
CA ASP A 28 21.16 12.62 -1.89
C ASP A 28 20.34 11.37 -1.49
N ARG A 29 19.67 10.75 -2.47
CA ARG A 29 18.71 9.65 -2.23
C ARG A 29 19.28 8.48 -1.42
N ALA A 30 20.55 8.15 -1.62
CA ALA A 30 21.22 7.06 -0.91
C ALA A 30 21.40 7.42 0.56
N ASP A 31 21.84 8.63 0.85
CA ASP A 31 22.07 9.10 2.22
C ASP A 31 20.75 9.25 2.99
N THR A 32 19.70 9.79 2.35
CA THR A 32 18.35 9.84 2.94
C THR A 32 17.85 8.45 3.31
N LEU A 33 18.05 7.47 2.42
CA LEU A 33 17.63 6.10 2.67
C LEU A 33 18.42 5.44 3.79
N GLN A 34 19.74 5.65 3.84
CA GLN A 34 20.61 5.15 4.91
C GLN A 34 20.24 5.78 6.26
N GLN A 35 19.96 7.08 6.29
CA GLN A 35 19.53 7.77 7.52
C GLN A 35 18.19 7.24 8.03
N TRP A 36 17.21 7.02 7.13
CA TRP A 36 15.93 6.42 7.51
C TRP A 36 16.09 4.96 7.99
N LEU A 37 16.96 4.17 7.34
CA LEU A 37 17.25 2.80 7.78
C LEU A 37 17.97 2.75 9.14
N ALA A 38 18.77 3.76 9.46
CA ALA A 38 19.50 3.87 10.71
C ALA A 38 18.68 4.50 11.85
N SER A 39 17.48 5.02 11.58
CA SER A 39 16.62 5.60 12.62
C SER A 39 15.93 4.52 13.43
N ASP A 40 15.58 4.85 14.68
CA ASP A 40 14.79 3.97 15.57
C ASP A 40 13.30 4.01 15.20
N GLY A 41 13.01 3.57 13.98
CA GLY A 41 11.69 3.65 13.36
C GLY A 41 11.41 5.00 12.70
N GLY A 42 10.29 5.07 11.97
CA GLY A 42 9.84 6.28 11.29
C GLY A 42 9.11 6.00 9.98
N LEU A 43 8.62 7.07 9.36
CA LEU A 43 7.98 7.03 8.05
C LEU A 43 8.96 7.49 6.96
N ILE A 44 8.76 6.96 5.76
CA ILE A 44 9.37 7.48 4.54
C ILE A 44 8.31 7.50 3.46
N VAL A 45 8.20 8.61 2.74
CA VAL A 45 7.28 8.76 1.61
C VAL A 45 8.04 8.54 0.32
N ALA A 46 7.53 7.73 -0.59
CA ALA A 46 8.23 7.45 -1.83
C ALA A 46 7.31 7.24 -3.01
N THR A 47 7.85 7.38 -4.22
CA THR A 47 7.21 6.79 -5.40
C THR A 47 7.59 5.32 -5.52
N SER A 48 7.03 4.63 -6.52
CA SER A 48 7.44 3.25 -6.88
C SER A 48 8.94 3.11 -7.17
N ALA A 49 9.69 4.22 -7.31
CA ALA A 49 11.14 4.25 -7.43
C ALA A 49 11.90 3.74 -6.18
N LEU A 50 11.24 3.57 -5.03
CA LEU A 50 11.80 2.87 -3.87
C LEU A 50 12.02 1.36 -4.13
N GLY A 51 11.75 0.90 -5.36
CA GLY A 51 11.41 -0.48 -5.67
C GLY A 51 12.53 -1.43 -6.10
N THR A 52 13.65 -0.99 -6.64
CA THR A 52 14.58 -1.94 -7.30
C THR A 52 15.78 -2.30 -6.43
N GLY A 53 15.79 -3.52 -5.88
CA GLY A 53 16.99 -4.17 -5.34
C GLY A 53 17.38 -3.86 -3.89
N VAL A 54 16.54 -3.14 -3.14
CA VAL A 54 16.78 -2.85 -1.71
C VAL A 54 15.75 -3.57 -0.85
N ASP A 55 16.25 -4.35 0.11
CA ASP A 55 15.47 -4.98 1.17
C ASP A 55 15.45 -4.04 2.38
N PHE A 56 14.27 -3.88 2.98
CA PHE A 56 14.06 -3.02 4.14
C PHE A 56 13.56 -3.90 5.30
N PRO A 57 14.43 -4.28 6.25
CA PRO A 57 13.99 -5.05 7.41
C PRO A 57 13.03 -4.22 8.27
N GLY A 58 12.11 -4.86 8.98
CA GLY A 58 11.27 -4.20 9.98
C GLY A 58 10.14 -3.33 9.42
N ILE A 59 9.78 -3.42 8.13
CA ILE A 59 8.59 -2.73 7.62
C ILE A 59 7.33 -3.41 8.19
N VAL A 60 6.65 -2.69 9.08
CA VAL A 60 5.36 -3.12 9.69
C VAL A 60 4.15 -2.35 9.17
N PHE A 61 4.37 -1.33 8.33
CA PHE A 61 3.28 -0.49 7.81
C PHE A 61 3.56 0.04 6.40
N ILE A 62 2.59 -0.15 5.51
CA ILE A 62 2.61 0.26 4.11
C ILE A 62 1.29 0.97 3.79
N LEU A 63 1.39 2.21 3.35
CA LEU A 63 0.24 3.02 2.95
C LEU A 63 0.40 3.45 1.50
N HIS A 64 -0.58 3.14 0.66
CA HIS A 64 -0.68 3.70 -0.68
C HIS A 64 -1.65 4.88 -0.67
N VAL A 65 -1.18 6.04 -1.11
CA VAL A 65 -2.00 7.24 -1.29
C VAL A 65 -2.35 7.37 -2.77
N GLY A 66 -3.57 6.94 -3.09
CA GLY A 66 -4.04 6.68 -4.44
C GLY A 66 -4.09 5.19 -4.77
N MET A 67 -4.72 4.86 -5.89
CA MET A 67 -4.76 3.50 -6.43
C MET A 67 -3.39 3.14 -7.01
N PRO A 68 -2.67 2.13 -6.47
CA PRO A 68 -1.40 1.66 -7.04
C PRO A 68 -1.47 1.49 -8.56
N TRP A 69 -0.34 1.71 -9.24
CA TRP A 69 -0.30 1.72 -10.71
C TRP A 69 -0.83 0.43 -11.35
N SER A 70 -0.66 -0.70 -10.66
CA SER A 70 -1.22 -1.99 -11.04
C SER A 70 -1.25 -2.95 -9.84
N ALA A 71 -1.92 -4.10 -9.99
CA ALA A 71 -1.93 -5.15 -8.96
C ALA A 71 -0.54 -5.74 -8.72
N ILE A 72 0.31 -5.79 -9.75
CA ILE A 72 1.70 -6.23 -9.63
C ILE A 72 2.52 -5.23 -8.81
N ASP A 73 2.38 -3.92 -9.09
CA ASP A 73 3.05 -2.88 -8.31
C ASP A 73 2.63 -2.95 -6.84
N PHE A 74 1.32 -3.05 -6.58
CA PHE A 74 0.80 -3.23 -5.23
C PHE A 74 1.39 -4.47 -4.54
N ALA A 75 1.44 -5.63 -5.21
CA ALA A 75 1.97 -6.85 -4.63
C ALA A 75 3.46 -6.73 -4.30
N GLN A 76 4.26 -6.14 -5.19
CA GLN A 76 5.70 -5.92 -4.95
C GLN A 76 5.96 -4.91 -3.84
N GLU A 77 5.17 -3.85 -3.77
CA GLU A 77 5.30 -2.79 -2.77
C GLU A 77 4.84 -3.27 -1.39
N SER A 78 3.65 -3.89 -1.31
CA SER A 78 3.10 -4.47 -0.07
C SER A 78 3.93 -5.64 0.47
N GLY A 79 4.51 -6.45 -0.42
CA GLY A 79 5.41 -7.57 -0.07
C GLY A 79 6.77 -7.16 0.50
N ARG A 80 7.03 -5.87 0.73
CA ARG A 80 8.23 -5.40 1.43
C ARG A 80 8.13 -5.53 2.94
N GLY A 81 6.92 -5.56 3.48
CA GLY A 81 6.70 -5.74 4.91
C GLY A 81 6.73 -7.21 5.33
N GLY A 82 6.94 -7.44 6.62
CA GLY A 82 6.68 -8.73 7.26
C GLY A 82 7.67 -9.84 6.90
N ARG A 83 8.88 -9.47 6.48
CA ARG A 83 9.93 -10.41 6.07
C ARG A 83 10.49 -11.23 7.23
N GLU A 84 10.40 -10.71 8.45
CA GLU A 84 10.81 -11.42 9.68
C GLU A 84 9.60 -12.00 10.42
N GLY A 85 8.45 -12.12 9.74
CA GLY A 85 7.21 -12.64 10.31
C GLY A 85 6.37 -11.60 11.06
N GLU A 86 6.69 -10.32 10.93
CA GLU A 86 5.90 -9.25 11.55
C GLU A 86 4.51 -9.14 10.93
N THR A 87 3.52 -8.76 11.75
CA THR A 87 2.22 -8.36 11.21
C THR A 87 2.34 -6.99 10.54
N VAL A 88 1.92 -6.91 9.28
CA VAL A 88 2.02 -5.68 8.47
C VAL A 88 0.64 -5.11 8.23
N GLY A 89 0.48 -3.82 8.52
CA GLY A 89 -0.66 -3.05 8.02
C GLY A 89 -0.41 -2.62 6.57
N SER A 90 -1.18 -3.15 5.61
CA SER A 90 -1.16 -2.68 4.21
C SER A 90 -2.49 -2.02 3.88
N ILE A 91 -2.45 -0.71 3.63
CA ILE A 91 -3.64 0.14 3.46
C ILE A 91 -3.55 0.88 2.13
N VAL A 92 -4.65 0.90 1.38
CA VAL A 92 -4.79 1.74 0.18
C VAL A 92 -5.85 2.80 0.45
N LEU A 93 -5.44 4.07 0.44
CA LEU A 93 -6.34 5.22 0.49
C LEU A 93 -6.62 5.69 -0.94
N ALA A 94 -7.77 5.31 -1.48
CA ALA A 94 -8.15 5.67 -2.84
C ALA A 94 -9.60 6.17 -2.92
N ASP A 95 -9.81 7.19 -3.75
CA ASP A 95 -11.14 7.65 -4.13
C ASP A 95 -11.77 6.70 -5.17
N ARG A 96 -13.03 6.31 -4.94
CA ARG A 96 -13.73 5.33 -5.79
C ARG A 96 -13.98 5.86 -7.20
N LEU A 97 -14.24 7.16 -7.36
CA LEU A 97 -14.48 7.76 -8.68
C LEU A 97 -13.17 7.77 -9.48
N SER A 98 -12.07 8.15 -8.83
CA SER A 98 -10.73 8.14 -9.40
C SER A 98 -10.31 6.74 -9.85
N VAL A 99 -10.56 5.71 -9.04
CA VAL A 99 -10.33 4.30 -9.43
C VAL A 99 -11.12 3.95 -10.69
N ARG A 100 -12.44 4.21 -10.71
CA ARG A 100 -13.28 3.89 -11.88
C ARG A 100 -12.80 4.57 -13.15
N ARG A 101 -12.45 5.85 -13.06
CA ARG A 101 -11.89 6.60 -14.19
C ARG A 101 -10.61 5.97 -14.72
N THR A 102 -9.71 5.51 -13.85
CA THR A 102 -8.49 4.80 -14.26
C THR A 102 -8.81 3.51 -15.01
N LEU A 103 -9.79 2.74 -14.54
CA LEU A 103 -10.23 1.50 -15.20
C LEU A 103 -10.82 1.78 -16.59
N GLU A 104 -11.62 2.83 -16.73
CA GLU A 104 -12.20 3.25 -18.02
C GLU A 104 -11.13 3.73 -19.02
N GLN A 105 -10.06 4.37 -18.52
CA GLN A 105 -8.94 4.83 -19.35
C GLN A 105 -8.01 3.70 -19.78
N LYS A 106 -8.02 2.56 -19.07
CA LYS A 106 -7.15 1.41 -19.32
C LYS A 106 -7.93 0.08 -19.35
N PRO A 107 -8.93 -0.07 -20.24
CA PRO A 107 -9.80 -1.23 -20.24
C PRO A 107 -9.07 -2.55 -20.56
N ASP A 108 -8.02 -2.48 -21.39
CA ASP A 108 -7.27 -3.66 -21.85
C ASP A 108 -6.08 -4.02 -20.96
N ASP A 109 -5.75 -3.21 -19.95
CA ASP A 109 -4.63 -3.46 -19.04
C ASP A 109 -5.08 -4.37 -17.90
N VAL A 110 -4.84 -5.66 -18.05
CA VAL A 110 -5.23 -6.70 -17.09
C VAL A 110 -4.70 -6.41 -15.68
N ASN A 111 -3.49 -5.85 -15.53
CA ASN A 111 -2.93 -5.59 -14.20
C ASN A 111 -3.64 -4.42 -13.51
N VAL A 112 -4.11 -3.44 -14.28
CA VAL A 112 -4.90 -2.31 -13.79
C VAL A 112 -6.32 -2.76 -13.45
N GLN A 113 -6.94 -3.61 -14.29
CA GLN A 113 -8.25 -4.18 -14.01
C GLN A 113 -8.24 -5.00 -12.72
N ALA A 114 -7.24 -5.87 -12.54
CA ALA A 114 -7.06 -6.65 -11.31
C ALA A 114 -6.89 -5.76 -10.06
N MET A 115 -6.22 -4.62 -10.18
CA MET A 115 -6.11 -3.64 -9.09
C MET A 115 -7.47 -3.00 -8.78
N GLY A 116 -8.27 -2.74 -9.81
CA GLY A 116 -9.64 -2.29 -9.70
C GLY A 116 -10.52 -3.28 -8.93
N ASP A 117 -10.46 -4.55 -9.31
CA ASP A 117 -11.18 -5.63 -8.65
C ASP A 117 -10.74 -5.76 -7.18
N PHE A 118 -9.42 -5.74 -6.93
CA PHE A 118 -8.87 -5.74 -5.58
C PHE A 118 -9.44 -4.61 -4.72
N LEU A 119 -9.67 -3.39 -5.25
CA LEU A 119 -10.17 -2.26 -4.48
C LEU A 119 -11.70 -2.20 -4.39
N LEU A 120 -12.40 -2.52 -5.48
CA LEU A 120 -13.83 -2.26 -5.62
C LEU A 120 -14.71 -3.47 -5.35
N ALA A 121 -14.21 -4.69 -5.54
CA ALA A 121 -14.98 -5.91 -5.31
C ALA A 121 -15.38 -6.05 -3.83
N THR A 122 -16.43 -6.85 -3.58
CA THR A 122 -16.98 -7.11 -2.25
C THR A 122 -16.43 -8.37 -1.59
N GLY A 123 -15.69 -9.20 -2.33
CA GLY A 123 -15.09 -10.45 -1.83
C GLY A 123 -13.82 -10.26 -1.00
N CYS A 124 -13.26 -11.38 -0.55
CA CYS A 124 -11.97 -11.42 0.15
C CYS A 124 -10.85 -10.79 -0.68
N ARG A 125 -10.16 -9.77 -0.13
CA ARG A 125 -9.04 -9.11 -0.83
C ARG A 125 -7.92 -10.07 -1.20
N ARG A 126 -7.63 -11.03 -0.30
CA ARG A 126 -6.61 -12.04 -0.52
C ARG A 126 -6.95 -12.98 -1.69
N ALA A 127 -8.20 -13.41 -1.77
CA ALA A 127 -8.66 -14.29 -2.84
C ALA A 127 -8.55 -13.60 -4.21
N GLN A 128 -8.94 -12.32 -4.30
CA GLN A 128 -8.81 -11.54 -5.53
C GLN A 128 -7.35 -11.43 -5.98
N LEU A 129 -6.45 -11.13 -5.04
CA LEU A 129 -5.04 -10.96 -5.37
C LEU A 129 -4.36 -12.29 -5.72
N SER A 130 -4.64 -13.37 -4.99
CA SER A 130 -4.03 -14.69 -5.24
C SER A 130 -4.57 -15.34 -6.51
N GLU A 131 -5.85 -15.13 -6.85
CA GLU A 131 -6.40 -15.58 -8.13
C GLU A 131 -5.68 -14.92 -9.31
N PHE A 132 -5.43 -13.61 -9.20
CA PHE A 132 -4.70 -12.87 -10.21
C PHE A 132 -3.20 -13.27 -10.31
N LEU A 133 -2.50 -13.38 -9.18
CA LEU A 133 -1.06 -13.67 -9.15
C LEU A 133 -0.73 -15.14 -9.39
N ASP A 134 -1.49 -16.04 -8.78
CA ASP A 134 -1.17 -17.47 -8.68
C ASP A 134 -2.13 -18.35 -9.49
N GLY A 135 -3.18 -17.77 -10.09
CA GLY A 135 -4.22 -18.51 -10.80
C GLY A 135 -5.15 -19.30 -9.86
N ARG A 136 -5.09 -19.06 -8.55
CA ARG A 136 -5.90 -19.73 -7.54
C ARG A 136 -6.36 -18.76 -6.45
N ALA A 137 -7.67 -18.66 -6.28
CA ALA A 137 -8.26 -17.95 -5.15
C ALA A 137 -7.96 -18.69 -3.83
N ILE A 138 -7.38 -17.97 -2.88
CA ILE A 138 -7.14 -18.41 -1.50
C ILE A 138 -7.78 -17.37 -0.58
N GLU A 139 -8.78 -17.79 0.19
CA GLU A 139 -9.45 -16.92 1.13
C GLU A 139 -8.65 -16.72 2.42
N CYS A 140 -8.99 -15.68 3.20
CA CYS A 140 -8.36 -15.48 4.51
C CYS A 140 -8.63 -16.65 5.46
N SER A 141 -9.82 -17.26 5.36
CA SER A 141 -10.24 -18.42 6.17
C SER A 141 -9.42 -19.68 5.91
N GLU A 142 -8.73 -19.77 4.76
CA GLU A 142 -7.89 -20.91 4.41
C GLU A 142 -6.47 -20.82 5.01
N LEU A 143 -6.11 -19.70 5.65
CA LEU A 143 -4.79 -19.45 6.22
C LEU A 143 -4.88 -19.15 7.72
N GLU A 144 -4.66 -20.16 8.56
CA GLU A 144 -4.82 -20.06 10.02
C GLU A 144 -3.94 -19.00 10.70
N SER A 145 -2.76 -18.72 10.15
CA SER A 145 -1.77 -17.79 10.73
C SER A 145 -1.66 -16.46 9.99
N ALA A 146 -2.50 -16.19 8.99
CA ALA A 146 -2.46 -14.95 8.23
C ALA A 146 -3.41 -13.90 8.81
N ALA A 147 -2.98 -12.64 8.83
CA ALA A 147 -3.88 -11.54 9.15
C ALA A 147 -5.03 -11.44 8.12
N ASN A 148 -6.24 -11.21 8.60
CA ASN A 148 -7.42 -11.05 7.75
C ASN A 148 -7.41 -9.68 7.05
N CYS A 149 -7.97 -9.63 5.84
CA CYS A 149 -8.23 -8.36 5.18
C CYS A 149 -9.44 -7.62 5.79
N ASP A 150 -9.63 -6.36 5.39
CA ASP A 150 -10.77 -5.51 5.79
C ASP A 150 -12.14 -6.18 5.53
N ARG A 151 -12.24 -7.08 4.55
CA ARG A 151 -13.47 -7.79 4.19
C ARG A 151 -13.75 -9.04 5.02
N CYS A 152 -12.72 -9.67 5.57
CA CYS A 152 -12.82 -10.97 6.27
C CYS A 152 -12.49 -10.88 7.77
N GLY A 153 -11.89 -9.79 8.24
CA GLY A 153 -11.56 -9.56 9.63
C GLY A 153 -12.74 -8.98 10.41
N GLU A 154 -12.46 -7.97 11.24
CA GLU A 154 -13.45 -7.16 11.96
C GLU A 154 -14.50 -6.50 11.03
N GLY A 155 -14.23 -6.46 9.72
CA GLY A 155 -15.12 -5.95 8.71
C GLY A 155 -14.84 -4.47 8.38
N VAL A 156 -15.27 -4.08 7.18
CA VAL A 156 -15.04 -2.72 6.65
C VAL A 156 -15.64 -1.64 7.54
N ALA A 157 -16.79 -1.93 8.17
CA ALA A 157 -17.44 -0.99 9.08
C ALA A 157 -16.60 -0.70 10.32
N GLU A 158 -15.94 -1.70 10.90
CA GLU A 158 -15.09 -1.50 12.07
C GLU A 158 -13.80 -0.76 11.71
N CYS A 159 -13.19 -1.07 10.56
CA CYS A 159 -12.07 -0.31 10.02
C CYS A 159 -12.44 1.16 9.76
N GLN A 160 -13.60 1.41 9.13
CA GLN A 160 -14.12 2.76 8.89
C GLN A 160 -14.46 3.49 10.20
N ASN A 161 -14.98 2.80 11.21
CA ASN A 161 -15.26 3.38 12.52
C ASN A 161 -13.98 3.73 13.26
N LYS A 162 -12.94 2.89 13.20
CA LYS A 162 -11.61 3.20 13.73
C LYS A 162 -11.04 4.42 13.03
N GLN A 163 -11.08 4.47 11.69
CA GLN A 163 -10.68 5.64 10.91
C GLN A 163 -11.44 6.91 11.29
N ALA A 164 -12.77 6.83 11.45
CA ALA A 164 -13.60 7.97 11.82
C ALA A 164 -13.35 8.45 13.25
N THR A 165 -13.05 7.53 14.16
CA THR A 165 -12.66 7.85 15.54
C THR A 165 -11.30 8.54 15.56
N THR A 166 -10.29 7.92 14.95
CA THR A 166 -8.94 8.48 14.86
C THR A 166 -8.94 9.84 14.14
N SER A 167 -9.69 10.01 13.05
CA SER A 167 -9.74 11.31 12.36
C SER A 167 -10.35 12.43 13.20
N ARG A 168 -11.17 12.14 14.22
CA ARG A 168 -11.68 13.15 15.17
C ARG A 168 -10.70 13.47 16.28
N GLU A 169 -9.86 12.50 16.66
CA GLU A 169 -8.82 12.69 17.68
C GLU A 169 -7.68 13.59 17.19
N TRP A 170 -7.53 13.72 15.87
CA TRP A 170 -6.47 14.50 15.21
C TRP A 170 -6.95 15.86 14.66
N GLN A 171 -8.18 16.27 15.03
CA GLN A 171 -8.72 17.62 14.81
C GLN A 171 -8.60 18.45 16.09
#